data_AF-A0A7J4NJL4-F1
#
_entry.id   AF-A0A7J4NJL4-F1
#
_cell.length_a   1.000
_cell.length_b   1.000
_cell.length_c   1.000
_cell.angle_alpha   90.00
_cell.angle_beta   90.00
_cell.angle_gamma   90.00
#
_symmetry.space_group_name_H-M   'P 1'
#
loop_
_entity.id
_entity.type
_entity.pdbx_description
1 polymer ?
#
loop_
_entity_poly.entity_id
_entity_poly.type
_entity_poly.pdbx_seq_one_letter_code
_entity_poly.pdbx_strand_id
1 'polypeptide(L)'
;IQFVDCVSSALLGGTENPYTNISYIDSPIMLESILLRTLYHLRQMPTEQNFVILDSVNALAIYNEERMLAEYLHTFINTFRARDVLSGIVTVPDQTPPSVLANLDLYCTDLVDRGQVVIS
;
A
#
# COMPACT_ATOMS: atom_id res chain seq x y z
N ILE A 1 -10.45 -3.88 -11.63
CA ILE A 1 -9.28 -3.85 -10.71
C ILE A 1 -8.30 -2.83 -11.29
N GLN A 2 -7.88 -1.86 -10.49
CA GLN A 2 -6.90 -0.84 -10.86
C GLN A 2 -5.60 -1.10 -10.07
N PHE A 3 -4.46 -0.98 -10.73
CA PHE A 3 -3.14 -1.14 -10.12
C PHE A 3 -2.43 0.21 -10.02
N VAL A 4 -1.80 0.45 -8.87
CA VAL A 4 -0.91 1.59 -8.64
C VAL A 4 0.49 1.03 -8.41
N ASP A 5 1.29 1.02 -9.46
CA ASP A 5 2.67 0.56 -9.40
C ASP A 5 3.57 1.68 -8.84
N CYS A 6 4.16 1.41 -7.68
CA CYS A 6 4.98 2.37 -6.94
C CYS A 6 6.48 2.23 -7.22
N VAL A 7 6.93 1.18 -7.91
CA VAL A 7 8.35 0.78 -7.94
C VAL A 7 8.87 0.64 -9.38
N SER A 8 8.11 0.03 -10.30
CA SER A 8 8.63 -0.33 -11.63
C SER A 8 9.05 0.89 -12.45
N SER A 9 8.33 2.00 -12.33
CA SER A 9 8.68 3.26 -13.02
C SER A 9 10.07 3.76 -12.62
N ALA A 10 10.37 3.69 -11.32
CA ALA A 10 11.64 4.17 -10.77
C ALA A 10 12.84 3.26 -11.10
N LEU A 11 12.62 1.95 -11.26
CA LEU A 11 13.70 0.98 -11.44
C LEU A 11 13.92 0.54 -12.90
N LEU A 12 12.84 0.34 -13.66
CA LEU A 12 12.91 -0.40 -14.92
C LEU A 12 12.71 0.49 -16.15
N GLY A 13 12.25 1.74 -15.98
CA GLY A 13 11.98 2.66 -17.09
C GLY A 13 10.92 2.15 -18.10
N GLY A 14 10.34 0.98 -17.86
CA GLY A 14 9.35 0.32 -18.71
C GLY A 14 7.95 0.52 -18.15
N THR A 15 7.36 1.67 -18.45
CA THR A 15 5.93 1.96 -18.19
C THR A 15 5.05 1.61 -19.40
N GLU A 16 5.67 1.20 -20.52
CA GLU A 16 4.97 0.75 -21.72
C GLU A 16 4.36 -0.63 -21.50
N ASN A 17 3.06 -0.65 -21.24
CA ASN A 17 2.28 -1.86 -21.09
C ASN A 17 0.97 -1.70 -21.89
N PRO A 18 0.49 -2.74 -22.61
CA PRO A 18 -0.81 -2.70 -23.26
C PRO A 18 -2.00 -2.52 -22.30
N TYR A 19 -1.83 -2.75 -21.00
CA TYR A 19 -2.91 -2.67 -20.02
C TYR A 19 -3.19 -1.23 -19.57
N THR A 20 -4.45 -0.82 -19.66
CA THR A 20 -4.91 0.53 -19.28
C THR A 20 -5.28 0.67 -17.80
N ASN A 21 -5.30 -0.43 -17.06
CA ASN A 21 -5.67 -0.47 -15.65
C ASN A 21 -4.45 -0.45 -14.71
N ILE A 22 -3.29 -0.02 -15.21
CA ILE A 22 -2.06 0.15 -14.44
C ILE A 22 -1.69 1.61 -14.51
N SER A 23 -1.53 2.22 -13.34
CA SER A 23 -1.03 3.58 -13.18
C SER A 23 0.29 3.54 -12.43
N TYR A 24 1.18 4.47 -12.76
CA TYR A 24 2.51 4.51 -12.20
C TYR A 24 2.69 5.73 -11.29
N ILE A 25 3.53 5.55 -10.27
CA ILE A 25 4.05 6.62 -9.43
C ILE A 25 5.52 6.81 -9.80
N ASP A 26 5.97 8.06 -9.88
CA ASP A 26 7.30 8.40 -10.36
C ASP A 26 8.39 7.89 -9.40
N SER A 27 8.11 7.87 -8.10
CA SER A 27 9.03 7.36 -7.09
C SER A 27 8.30 6.80 -5.86
N PRO A 28 8.78 5.69 -5.25
CA PRO A 28 8.19 5.09 -4.06
C PRO A 28 8.26 5.99 -2.81
N ILE A 29 9.05 7.07 -2.83
CA ILE A 29 9.09 8.06 -1.73
C ILE A 29 7.90 9.03 -1.77
N MET A 30 7.16 9.08 -2.88
CA MET A 30 6.06 10.02 -3.07
C MET A 30 4.77 9.47 -2.46
N LEU A 31 4.78 9.23 -1.15
CA LEU A 31 3.70 8.61 -0.38
C LEU A 31 2.34 9.31 -0.59
N GLU A 32 2.33 10.64 -0.62
CA GLU A 32 1.12 11.42 -0.87
C GLU A 32 0.54 11.16 -2.27
N SER A 33 1.41 11.03 -3.28
CA SER A 33 0.97 10.72 -4.66
C SER A 33 0.37 9.32 -4.75
N ILE A 34 0.89 8.35 -4.00
CA ILE A 34 0.29 7.00 -3.90
C ILE A 34 -1.14 7.11 -3.34
N LEU A 35 -1.33 7.85 -2.24
CA LEU A 35 -2.64 8.05 -1.63
C LEU A 35 -3.62 8.73 -2.59
N LEU A 36 -3.21 9.84 -3.20
CA LEU A 36 -4.06 10.60 -4.14
C LEU A 36 -4.43 9.79 -5.38
N ARG A 37 -3.48 9.02 -5.94
CA ARG A 37 -3.74 8.15 -7.09
C ARG A 37 -4.75 7.04 -6.73
N THR A 38 -4.60 6.45 -5.55
CA THR A 38 -5.53 5.43 -5.04
C THR A 38 -6.94 6.02 -4.86
N LEU A 39 -7.05 7.21 -4.27
CA LEU A 39 -8.33 7.91 -4.11
C LEU A 39 -8.96 8.34 -5.44
N TYR A 40 -8.15 8.70 -6.42
CA TYR A 40 -8.63 9.01 -7.77
C TYR A 40 -9.32 7.81 -8.40
N HIS A 41 -8.66 6.64 -8.38
CA HIS A 41 -9.22 5.41 -8.93
C HIS A 41 -10.47 4.95 -8.18
N LEU A 42 -10.45 5.07 -6.85
CA LEU A 42 -11.60 4.73 -6.01
C LEU A 42 -12.84 5.55 -6.41
N ARG A 43 -12.69 6.85 -6.69
CA ARG A 43 -13.81 7.72 -7.12
C ARG A 43 -14.35 7.39 -8.50
N GLN A 44 -13.56 6.74 -9.36
CA GLN A 44 -13.97 6.37 -10.71
C GLN A 44 -14.62 4.99 -10.77
N MET A 45 -14.54 4.20 -9.69
CA MET A 45 -15.16 2.89 -9.65
C MET A 45 -16.69 3.06 -9.54
N PRO A 46 -17.48 2.43 -10.43
CA PRO A 46 -18.94 2.57 -10.44
C PRO A 46 -19.63 1.76 -9.33
N THR A 47 -18.90 0.91 -8.62
CA THR A 47 -19.40 -0.01 -7.59
C THR A 47 -19.24 0.56 -6.19
N GLU A 48 -20.21 0.29 -5.32
CA GLU A 48 -20.19 0.73 -3.92
C GLU A 48 -19.26 -0.12 -3.04
N GLN A 49 -19.02 -1.38 -3.40
CA GLN A 49 -18.14 -2.29 -2.66
C GLN A 49 -16.73 -2.32 -3.25
N ASN A 50 -15.95 -1.32 -2.88
CA ASN A 50 -14.55 -1.23 -3.28
C ASN A 50 -13.65 -1.76 -2.17
N PHE A 51 -12.55 -2.40 -2.55
CA PHE A 51 -11.49 -2.81 -1.64
C PHE A 51 -10.15 -2.29 -2.14
N VAL A 52 -9.25 -1.99 -1.21
CA VAL A 52 -7.91 -1.49 -1.51
C VAL A 52 -6.89 -2.39 -0.85
N ILE A 53 -5.91 -2.87 -1.61
CA ILE A 53 -4.80 -3.66 -1.05
C ILE A 53 -3.51 -2.87 -1.22
N LEU A 54 -2.77 -2.70 -0.13
CA LEU A 54 -1.41 -2.18 -0.12
C LEU A 54 -0.44 -3.36 0.03
N ASP A 55 0.21 -3.72 -1.07
CA ASP A 55 1.18 -4.83 -1.15
C ASP A 55 2.51 -4.31 -1.71
N SER A 56 3.60 -4.24 -0.96
CA SER A 56 3.75 -4.50 0.49
C SER A 56 4.38 -3.33 1.22
N VAL A 57 4.15 -3.26 2.54
CA VAL A 57 4.76 -2.23 3.39
C VAL A 57 6.28 -2.34 3.43
N ASN A 58 6.83 -3.56 3.47
CA ASN A 58 8.28 -3.77 3.47
C ASN A 58 8.94 -3.24 2.19
N ALA A 59 8.28 -3.33 1.02
CA ALA A 59 8.81 -2.74 -0.20
C ALA A 59 8.89 -1.20 -0.10
N LEU A 60 7.89 -0.54 0.48
CA LEU A 60 7.93 0.90 0.73
C LEU A 60 8.97 1.30 1.77
N ALA A 61 9.20 0.45 2.78
CA ALA A 61 10.18 0.69 3.84
C ALA A 61 11.64 0.72 3.33
N ILE A 62 11.94 0.12 2.17
CA ILE A 62 13.26 0.20 1.54
C ILE A 62 13.62 1.65 1.15
N TYR A 63 12.62 2.44 0.78
CA TYR A 63 12.82 3.77 0.20
C TYR A 63 12.45 4.91 1.15
N ASN A 64 11.71 4.64 2.22
CA ASN A 64 11.11 5.64 3.09
C ASN A 64 11.63 5.51 4.52
N GLU A 65 11.83 6.65 5.19
CA GLU A 65 12.10 6.65 6.62
C GLU A 65 10.92 6.10 7.42
N GLU A 66 11.22 5.36 8.50
CA GLU A 66 10.22 4.66 9.31
C GLU A 66 9.09 5.59 9.79
N ARG A 67 9.44 6.79 10.22
CA ARG A 67 8.47 7.78 10.70
C ARG A 67 7.52 8.23 9.59
N MET A 68 8.04 8.57 8.42
CA MET A 68 7.21 8.99 7.28
C MET A 68 6.28 7.87 6.83
N LEU A 69 6.78 6.63 6.79
CA LEU A 69 5.99 5.47 6.44
C LEU A 69 4.88 5.21 7.47
N ALA A 70 5.17 5.32 8.76
CA ALA A 70 4.17 5.16 9.82
C ALA A 70 3.06 6.24 9.74
N GLU A 71 3.42 7.50 9.53
CA GLU A 71 2.48 8.61 9.35
C GLU A 71 1.60 8.41 8.11
N TYR A 72 2.20 7.94 7.01
CA TYR A 72 1.49 7.60 5.79
C TYR A 72 0.49 6.46 5.99
N LEU A 73 0.90 5.34 6.60
CA LEU A 73 0.02 4.19 6.84
C LEU A 73 -1.14 4.56 7.75
N HIS A 74 -0.88 5.34 8.80
CA HIS A 74 -1.93 5.87 9.67
C HIS A 74 -2.96 6.70 8.87
N THR A 75 -2.46 7.61 8.03
CA THR A 75 -3.30 8.45 7.16
C THR A 75 -4.09 7.61 6.15
N PHE A 76 -3.43 6.64 5.52
CA PHE A 76 -4.02 5.73 4.54
C PHE A 76 -5.18 4.94 5.15
N ILE A 77 -4.94 4.22 6.24
CA ILE A 77 -5.94 3.40 6.93
C ILE A 77 -7.14 4.25 7.34
N ASN A 78 -6.89 5.39 7.99
CA ASN A 78 -7.96 6.27 8.44
C ASN A 78 -8.77 6.87 7.27
N THR A 79 -8.11 7.19 6.16
CA THR A 79 -8.76 7.75 4.97
C THR A 79 -9.75 6.77 4.36
N PHE A 80 -9.39 5.49 4.24
CA PHE A 80 -10.27 4.46 3.68
C PHE A 80 -11.35 4.02 4.67
N ARG A 81 -10.99 3.91 5.96
CA ARG A 81 -11.96 3.65 7.03
C ARG A 81 -13.06 4.71 7.09
N ALA A 82 -12.72 5.99 6.97
CA ALA A 82 -13.70 7.08 6.97
C ALA A 82 -14.62 7.11 5.73
N ARG A 83 -14.35 6.28 4.72
CA ARG A 83 -15.14 6.13 3.49
C ARG A 83 -15.83 4.78 3.41
N ASP A 84 -15.83 3.99 4.49
CA ASP A 84 -16.35 2.62 4.54
C ASP A 84 -15.74 1.70 3.46
N VAL A 85 -14.46 1.91 3.13
CA VAL A 85 -13.71 1.09 2.16
C VAL A 85 -12.85 0.08 2.90
N LEU A 86 -13.05 -1.21 2.60
CA LEU A 86 -12.23 -2.28 3.14
C LEU A 86 -10.80 -2.16 2.60
N SER A 87 -9.81 -2.06 3.50
CA SER A 87 -8.40 -2.04 3.14
C SER A 87 -7.66 -3.26 3.70
N GLY A 88 -6.79 -3.84 2.89
CA GLY A 88 -5.86 -4.89 3.28
C GLY A 88 -4.43 -4.38 3.19
N ILE A 89 -3.63 -4.62 4.24
CA ILE A 89 -2.22 -4.26 4.26
C ILE A 89 -1.42 -5.55 4.34
N VAL A 90 -0.50 -5.72 3.39
CA VAL A 90 0.39 -6.87 3.33
C VAL A 90 1.78 -6.43 3.76
N THR A 91 2.38 -7.19 4.67
CA THR A 91 3.73 -6.94 5.15
C THR A 91 4.42 -8.22 5.55
N VAL A 92 5.76 -8.22 5.49
CA VAL A 92 6.59 -9.31 6.03
C VAL A 92 7.19 -8.82 7.35
N PRO A 93 6.78 -9.38 8.51
CA PRO A 93 7.20 -8.88 9.82
C PRO A 93 8.73 -8.76 9.97
N ASP A 94 9.48 -9.77 9.52
CA ASP A 94 10.95 -9.82 9.61
C ASP A 94 11.65 -8.75 8.74
N GLN A 95 10.95 -8.16 7.78
CA GLN A 95 11.48 -7.15 6.85
C GLN A 95 10.83 -5.77 7.06
N THR A 96 10.01 -5.63 8.10
CA THR A 96 9.32 -4.38 8.42
C THR A 96 9.99 -3.75 9.63
N PRO A 97 10.25 -2.43 9.62
CA PRO A 97 10.75 -1.76 10.81
C PRO A 97 9.85 -2.01 12.03
N PRO A 98 10.40 -2.38 13.20
CA PRO A 98 9.60 -2.72 14.37
C PRO A 98 8.65 -1.61 14.82
N SER A 99 9.07 -0.35 14.65
CA SER A 99 8.28 0.84 14.94
C SER A 99 7.03 0.93 14.05
N VAL A 100 7.16 0.60 12.76
CA VAL A 100 6.07 0.59 11.79
C VAL A 100 5.14 -0.59 12.06
N LEU A 101 5.69 -1.76 12.38
CA LEU A 101 4.90 -2.94 12.71
C LEU A 101 4.04 -2.73 13.96
N ALA A 102 4.63 -2.21 15.04
CA ALA A 102 3.90 -1.89 16.26
C ALA A 102 2.77 -0.86 16.04
N ASN A 103 2.98 0.07 15.11
CA ASN A 103 1.95 1.03 14.71
C ASN A 103 0.82 0.38 13.90
N LEU A 104 1.14 -0.56 13.01
CA LEU A 104 0.12 -1.32 12.27
C LEU A 104 -0.79 -2.13 13.20
N ASP A 105 -0.23 -2.73 14.26
CA ASP A 105 -1.00 -3.43 15.29
C ASP A 105 -2.04 -2.53 15.97
N LEU A 106 -1.75 -1.22 16.08
CA LEU A 106 -2.67 -0.22 16.65
C LEU A 106 -3.70 0.29 15.65
N TYR A 107 -3.35 0.35 14.37
CA TYR A 107 -4.20 0.95 13.33
C TYR A 107 -5.16 -0.05 12.68
N CYS A 108 -4.74 -1.30 12.55
CA CYS A 108 -5.51 -2.36 11.91
C CYS A 108 -6.60 -2.89 12.85
N THR A 109 -7.77 -3.21 12.29
CA THR A 109 -8.87 -3.80 13.07
C THR A 109 -8.66 -5.28 13.35
N ASP A 110 -8.14 -6.00 12.35
CA ASP A 110 -7.81 -7.41 12.44
C ASP A 110 -6.38 -7.63 11.93
N LEU A 111 -5.66 -8.53 12.59
CA LEU A 111 -4.33 -8.97 12.18
C LEU A 111 -4.36 -10.46 11.91
N VAL A 112 -3.92 -10.86 10.72
CA VAL A 112 -3.82 -12.26 10.32
C VAL A 112 -2.35 -12.59 10.10
N ASP A 113 -1.77 -13.30 11.05
CA ASP A 113 -0.44 -13.88 10.91
C ASP A 113 -0.54 -15.26 10.26
N ARG A 114 0.21 -15.45 9.17
CA ARG A 114 0.28 -16.74 8.45
C ARG A 114 1.38 -17.67 9.00
N GLY A 115 2.17 -17.22 9.98
CA GLY A 115 3.33 -17.95 10.50
C GLY A 115 4.41 -18.14 9.44
N GLN A 116 5.58 -18.66 9.84
CA GLN A 116 6.58 -19.10 8.87
C GLN A 116 6.00 -20.26 8.05
N VAL A 117 5.79 -20.04 6.75
CA VAL A 117 5.70 -21.16 5.82
C VAL A 117 7.08 -21.80 5.82
N VAL A 118 7.26 -22.84 6.64
CA VAL A 118 8.39 -23.75 6.51
C VAL A 118 8.21 -24.41 5.16
N ILE A 119 8.90 -23.90 4.14
CA ILE A 119 9.09 -24.64 2.90
C ILE A 119 10.10 -25.74 3.26
N SER A 120 9.57 -26.85 3.78
CA SER A 120 10.30 -28.09 4.02
C SER A 120 10.63 -28.79 2.70
#